data_AF-A0A162K2R2-F1
#
_entry.id   AF-A0A162K2R2-F1
#
_cell.length_a   1.000
_cell.length_b   1.000
_cell.length_c   1.000
_cell.angle_alpha   90.00
_cell.angle_beta   90.00
_cell.angle_gamma   90.00
#
_symmetry.space_group_name_H-M   'P 1'
#
loop_
_entity.id
_entity.type
_entity.pdbx_description
1 polymer ?
#
loop_
_entity_poly.entity_id
_entity_poly.type
_entity_poly.pdbx_seq_one_letter_code
_entity_poly.pdbx_strand_id
1 'polypeptide(L)'
;MHRSPIPQSPPPPSSSGDGTGLGFDGGLDAAVAAPPPPPPAKDFSYLLRPEIYHPLTLANVPPPFRTSQWQPNPATPLPDLVAAGHFRAAAIVAAQQLTGTGGDGVPGLVGTPPDPTDHVRIFDLLYTRLVCLLLIDATALAAQEGKALGDLNNPFYLLDDAGTVAATGIANHLVPWALRVLHVRLQGLGFGDPRRAVMSYYELAREARARIGAALARHDHAASELWKGRLAELGLKVAGALIEMDDMAGAAAHLASMSAAATGGDSSTRTETAKALLWLHLGDVEAARAAIHAAYVGRGGFRGDDLAPRVVAALCDMADDEYEAALSAWRALREDAPGDEMIGVNLAVCLLYVGKLEEGRALLESLVDAGYSSHTLLFNLSTMYELCTDRAKSQKQQLAQRVADMEPSAKGWEKANADFKL
;
A
#
# COMPACT_ATOMS: atom_id res chain seq x y z
N MET A 1 -23.12 61.26 -37.96
CA MET A 1 -21.77 61.88 -38.05
C MET A 1 -20.74 60.77 -38.16
N HIS A 2 -19.96 60.83 -39.24
CA HIS A 2 -18.73 60.10 -39.59
C HIS A 2 -18.54 58.61 -39.28
N ARG A 3 -18.65 57.82 -40.37
CA ARG A 3 -17.76 56.68 -40.67
C ARG A 3 -16.37 57.19 -41.09
N SER A 4 -15.33 56.45 -40.71
CA SER A 4 -14.07 56.29 -41.48
C SER A 4 -13.63 54.82 -41.40
N PRO A 5 -13.36 54.15 -42.53
CA PRO A 5 -12.89 52.75 -42.57
C PRO A 5 -11.36 52.63 -42.67
N ILE A 6 -10.84 51.49 -42.19
CA ILE A 6 -9.42 51.07 -42.25
C ILE A 6 -9.16 50.37 -43.60
N PRO A 7 -8.00 50.59 -44.27
CA PRO A 7 -7.76 50.16 -45.65
C PRO A 7 -7.37 48.68 -45.78
N GLN A 8 -7.85 48.06 -46.87
CA GLN A 8 -7.48 46.71 -47.33
C GLN A 8 -6.16 46.76 -48.12
N SER A 9 -5.31 45.75 -47.93
CA SER A 9 -4.04 45.56 -48.66
C SER A 9 -4.26 44.85 -50.00
N PRO A 10 -3.45 45.16 -51.04
CA PRO A 10 -3.63 44.62 -52.40
C PRO A 10 -3.05 43.21 -52.59
N PRO A 11 -3.54 42.44 -53.59
CA PRO A 11 -3.07 41.08 -53.87
C PRO A 11 -1.75 41.07 -54.66
N PRO A 12 -0.94 40.00 -54.56
CA PRO A 12 0.28 39.85 -55.35
C PRO A 12 -0.01 39.44 -56.81
N PRO A 13 0.88 39.78 -57.75
CA PRO A 13 0.64 39.62 -59.18
C PRO A 13 0.86 38.19 -59.68
N SER A 14 0.05 37.80 -60.67
CA SER A 14 0.22 36.62 -61.51
C SER A 14 1.32 36.84 -62.55
N SER A 15 2.33 35.97 -62.59
CA SER A 15 3.27 35.85 -63.70
C SER A 15 3.09 34.51 -64.41
N SER A 16 2.88 34.62 -65.71
CA SER A 16 2.83 33.53 -66.68
C SER A 16 3.91 33.79 -67.72
N GLY A 17 4.70 32.79 -68.07
CA GLY A 17 5.41 32.76 -69.35
C GLY A 17 6.84 32.21 -69.34
N ASP A 18 6.97 31.08 -70.02
CA ASP A 18 8.09 30.61 -70.84
C ASP A 18 9.34 29.99 -70.22
N GLY A 19 9.52 28.72 -70.59
CA GLY A 19 10.68 27.91 -70.27
C GLY A 19 11.81 28.05 -71.27
N THR A 20 12.98 27.60 -70.81
CA THR A 20 14.01 26.98 -71.64
C THR A 20 14.67 25.91 -70.79
N GLY A 21 14.68 24.67 -71.30
CA GLY A 21 15.29 23.54 -70.65
C GLY A 21 16.81 23.57 -70.78
N LEU A 22 17.49 23.21 -69.70
CA LEU A 22 18.81 22.58 -69.73
C LEU A 22 18.79 21.49 -68.66
N GLY A 23 18.99 20.25 -69.12
CA GLY A 23 18.90 19.05 -68.30
C GLY A 23 20.00 18.96 -67.26
N PHE A 24 19.62 18.51 -66.08
CA PHE A 24 20.49 17.86 -65.12
C PHE A 24 19.78 16.58 -64.68
N ASP A 25 20.20 15.44 -65.23
CA ASP A 25 19.90 14.11 -64.70
C ASP A 25 20.64 13.97 -63.36
N GLY A 26 19.99 14.45 -62.29
CA GLY A 26 20.36 14.15 -60.92
C GLY A 26 19.35 13.14 -60.38
N GLY A 27 19.67 11.85 -60.48
CA GLY A 27 18.93 10.80 -59.80
C GLY A 27 18.93 11.09 -58.29
N LEU A 28 17.82 11.60 -57.79
CA LEU A 28 17.56 11.63 -56.36
C LEU A 28 17.18 10.21 -55.96
N ASP A 29 18.20 9.40 -55.65
CA ASP A 29 18.02 8.22 -54.82
C ASP A 29 17.25 8.67 -53.58
N ALA A 30 15.99 8.24 -53.49
CA ALA A 30 15.20 8.35 -52.29
C ALA A 30 15.91 7.50 -51.23
N ALA A 31 16.82 8.13 -50.48
CA ALA A 31 17.44 7.54 -49.32
C ALA A 31 16.30 7.10 -48.39
N VAL A 32 16.06 5.80 -48.34
CA VAL A 32 15.19 5.18 -47.35
C VAL A 32 15.77 5.59 -46.01
N ALA A 33 15.12 6.57 -45.36
CA ALA A 33 15.52 7.04 -44.05
C ALA A 33 15.55 5.80 -43.14
N ALA A 34 16.73 5.49 -42.61
CA ALA A 34 16.88 4.43 -41.64
C ALA A 34 15.87 4.66 -40.50
N PRO A 35 15.21 3.61 -39.99
CA PRO A 35 14.30 3.75 -38.86
C PRO A 35 15.05 4.47 -37.73
N PRO A 36 14.39 5.42 -37.03
CA PRO A 36 15.03 6.15 -35.94
C PRO A 36 15.61 5.14 -34.94
N PRO A 37 16.80 5.41 -34.37
CA PRO A 37 17.38 4.54 -33.36
C PRO A 37 16.36 4.35 -32.23
N PRO A 38 16.29 3.15 -31.62
CA PRO A 38 15.41 2.94 -30.48
C PRO A 38 15.72 3.99 -29.41
N PRO A 39 14.71 4.53 -28.72
CA PRO A 39 14.93 5.51 -27.67
C PRO A 39 15.92 4.93 -26.65
N PRO A 40 16.85 5.74 -26.13
CA PRO A 40 17.85 5.26 -25.19
C PRO A 40 17.16 4.64 -23.97
N ALA A 41 17.67 3.49 -23.53
CA ALA A 41 17.18 2.83 -22.33
C ALA A 41 17.31 3.78 -21.13
N LYS A 42 16.27 3.83 -20.29
CA LYS A 42 16.24 4.74 -19.15
C LYS A 42 17.16 4.24 -18.05
N ASP A 43 18.00 5.14 -17.54
CA ASP A 43 19.03 4.82 -16.55
C ASP A 43 18.54 5.10 -15.12
N PHE A 44 18.51 4.05 -14.30
CA PHE A 44 18.14 4.08 -12.88
C PHE A 44 19.34 3.91 -11.93
N SER A 45 20.57 4.12 -12.42
CA SER A 45 21.82 4.04 -11.64
C SER A 45 21.79 4.84 -10.34
N TYR A 46 21.06 5.96 -10.31
CA TYR A 46 20.88 6.80 -9.13
C TYR A 46 20.22 6.05 -7.94
N LEU A 47 19.41 5.02 -8.19
CA LEU A 47 18.78 4.16 -7.17
C LEU A 47 19.71 3.05 -6.66
N LEU A 48 20.82 2.76 -7.33
CA LEU A 48 21.76 1.69 -6.96
C LEU A 48 22.83 2.15 -5.98
N ARG A 49 22.78 3.42 -5.57
CA ARG A 49 23.76 4.05 -4.70
C ARG A 49 23.60 3.58 -3.24
N PRO A 50 24.67 3.04 -2.62
CA PRO A 50 24.62 2.57 -1.23
C PRO A 50 24.15 3.61 -0.22
N GLU A 51 24.43 4.88 -0.46
CA GLU A 51 24.13 5.99 0.46
C GLU A 51 22.63 6.24 0.64
N ILE A 52 21.79 5.66 -0.23
CA ILE A 52 20.33 5.72 -0.08
C ILE A 52 19.88 4.82 1.07
N TYR A 53 20.50 3.66 1.26
CA TYR A 53 19.97 2.58 2.09
C TYR A 53 20.60 2.56 3.48
N HIS A 54 19.76 2.73 4.49
CA HIS A 54 20.22 2.90 5.87
C HIS A 54 20.44 1.54 6.55
N PRO A 55 21.53 1.37 7.31
CA PRO A 55 21.78 0.16 8.07
C PRO A 55 20.72 0.00 9.18
N LEU A 56 20.29 -1.24 9.40
CA LEU A 56 19.25 -1.55 10.38
C LEU A 56 19.87 -1.92 11.72
N THR A 57 19.55 -1.15 12.77
CA THR A 57 20.01 -1.43 14.13
C THR A 57 19.11 -2.48 14.81
N LEU A 58 19.65 -3.18 15.81
CA LEU A 58 18.88 -4.12 16.63
C LEU A 58 18.36 -3.49 17.93
N ALA A 59 18.49 -2.18 18.11
CA ALA A 59 18.16 -1.49 19.36
C ALA A 59 16.70 -1.72 19.79
N ASN A 60 15.78 -1.70 18.83
CA ASN A 60 14.34 -1.88 19.05
C ASN A 60 13.91 -3.35 19.07
N VAL A 61 14.81 -4.31 18.87
CA VAL A 61 14.49 -5.75 18.86
C VAL A 61 14.68 -6.30 20.27
N PRO A 62 13.71 -6.97 20.91
CA PRO A 62 13.89 -7.55 22.23
C PRO A 62 15.03 -8.59 22.26
N PRO A 63 15.82 -8.70 23.34
CA PRO A 63 16.93 -9.64 23.42
C PRO A 63 16.61 -11.09 23.04
N PRO A 64 15.45 -11.68 23.42
CA PRO A 64 15.11 -13.06 23.05
C PRO A 64 15.15 -13.33 21.54
N PHE A 65 14.69 -12.39 20.71
CA PHE A 65 14.74 -12.55 19.26
C PHE A 65 16.18 -12.56 18.76
N ARG A 66 17.07 -11.73 19.33
CA ARG A 66 18.48 -11.62 18.90
C ARG A 66 19.28 -12.90 19.11
N THR A 67 18.89 -13.72 20.09
CA THR A 67 19.58 -14.97 20.47
C THR A 67 18.78 -16.22 20.15
N SER A 68 17.62 -16.08 19.49
CA SER A 68 16.77 -17.23 19.17
C SER A 68 17.42 -18.14 18.12
N GLN A 69 17.11 -19.44 18.20
CA GLN A 69 17.50 -20.44 17.22
C GLN A 69 16.91 -20.19 15.82
N TRP A 70 15.84 -19.38 15.75
CA TRP A 70 15.14 -19.05 14.51
C TRP A 70 15.74 -17.86 13.75
N GLN A 71 16.92 -17.38 14.16
CA GLN A 71 17.66 -16.40 13.37
C GLN A 71 17.97 -16.94 11.97
N PRO A 72 17.64 -16.22 10.89
CA PRO A 72 17.87 -16.72 9.53
C PRO A 72 19.36 -16.89 9.27
N ASN A 73 19.71 -17.93 8.51
CA ASN A 73 21.08 -18.08 8.02
C ASN A 73 21.41 -16.86 7.14
N PRO A 74 22.58 -16.22 7.31
CA PRO A 74 23.00 -15.12 6.44
C PRO A 74 22.83 -15.45 4.95
N ALA A 75 23.08 -16.69 4.52
CA ALA A 75 23.00 -17.17 3.13
C ALA A 75 21.58 -17.42 2.60
N THR A 76 20.54 -17.14 3.37
CA THR A 76 19.14 -17.39 2.95
C THR A 76 18.74 -16.45 1.81
N PRO A 77 18.17 -16.97 0.69
CA PRO A 77 17.68 -16.15 -0.40
C PRO A 77 16.56 -15.19 0.02
N LEU A 78 16.49 -14.04 -0.65
CA LEU A 78 15.48 -13.01 -0.39
C LEU A 78 14.02 -13.54 -0.43
N PRO A 79 13.60 -14.34 -1.43
CA PRO A 79 12.22 -14.86 -1.47
C PRO A 79 11.88 -15.72 -0.24
N ASP A 80 12.84 -16.52 0.22
CA ASP A 80 12.66 -17.41 1.37
C ASP A 80 12.58 -16.61 2.68
N LEU A 81 13.38 -15.55 2.82
CA LEU A 81 13.31 -14.63 3.95
C LEU A 81 11.94 -13.94 4.03
N VAL A 82 11.39 -13.51 2.89
CA VAL A 82 10.05 -12.89 2.84
C VAL A 82 8.97 -13.92 3.18
N ALA A 83 9.05 -15.12 2.60
CA ALA A 83 8.10 -16.19 2.84
C ALA A 83 8.06 -16.66 4.31
N ALA A 84 9.23 -16.70 4.97
CA ALA A 84 9.37 -17.04 6.39
C ALA A 84 9.09 -15.86 7.34
N GLY A 85 8.83 -14.65 6.83
CA GLY A 85 8.54 -13.46 7.64
C GLY A 85 9.76 -12.87 8.36
N HIS A 86 10.97 -13.11 7.86
CA HIS A 86 12.20 -12.48 8.35
C HIS A 86 12.43 -11.11 7.70
N PHE A 87 11.48 -10.18 7.90
CA PHE A 87 11.43 -8.91 7.18
C PHE A 87 12.68 -8.03 7.38
N ARG A 88 13.30 -8.01 8.57
CA ARG A 88 14.56 -7.28 8.77
C ARG A 88 15.69 -7.81 7.88
N ALA A 89 15.88 -9.14 7.87
CA ALA A 89 16.91 -9.78 7.05
C ALA A 89 16.60 -9.60 5.55
N ALA A 90 15.34 -9.77 5.14
CA ALA A 90 14.90 -9.51 3.78
C ALA A 90 15.18 -8.06 3.35
N ALA A 91 14.92 -7.08 4.23
CA ALA A 91 15.21 -5.68 3.96
C ALA A 91 16.73 -5.43 3.81
N ILE A 92 17.58 -6.11 4.57
CA ILE A 92 19.05 -6.02 4.43
C ILE A 92 19.47 -6.61 3.08
N VAL A 93 19.06 -7.84 2.79
CA VAL A 93 19.43 -8.54 1.54
C VAL A 93 18.93 -7.79 0.31
N ALA A 94 17.72 -7.22 0.34
CA ALA A 94 17.20 -6.40 -0.76
C ALA A 94 18.08 -5.17 -1.04
N ALA A 95 18.54 -4.47 0.01
CA ALA A 95 19.48 -3.35 -0.14
C ALA A 95 20.83 -3.81 -0.69
N GLN A 96 21.38 -4.92 -0.18
CA GLN A 96 22.64 -5.50 -0.66
C GLN A 96 22.57 -5.91 -2.14
N GLN A 97 21.45 -6.48 -2.59
CA GLN A 97 21.23 -6.83 -3.99
C GLN A 97 21.04 -5.58 -4.88
N LEU A 98 20.44 -4.50 -4.37
CA LEU A 98 20.31 -3.23 -5.10
C LEU A 98 21.67 -2.56 -5.34
N THR A 99 22.55 -2.60 -4.34
CA THR A 99 23.81 -1.84 -4.34
C THR A 99 25.03 -2.67 -4.75
N GLY A 100 24.89 -3.99 -4.79
CA GLY A 100 26.02 -4.92 -4.91
C GLY A 100 26.91 -4.99 -3.66
N THR A 101 26.52 -4.35 -2.55
CA THR A 101 27.29 -4.33 -1.30
C THR A 101 26.91 -5.53 -0.43
N GLY A 102 27.59 -6.65 -0.57
CA GLY A 102 27.34 -7.85 0.25
C GLY A 102 28.32 -9.00 0.01
N GLY A 103 29.36 -8.78 -0.80
CA GLY A 103 30.29 -9.81 -1.25
C GLY A 103 31.50 -10.06 -0.35
N ASP A 104 31.70 -9.25 0.70
CA ASP A 104 32.87 -9.39 1.56
C ASP A 104 32.61 -10.43 2.66
N GLY A 105 32.63 -11.73 2.28
CA GLY A 105 32.92 -12.82 3.23
C GLY A 105 31.94 -13.99 3.34
N VAL A 106 30.82 -14.02 2.60
CA VAL A 106 29.88 -15.16 2.65
C VAL A 106 29.61 -15.72 1.23
N PRO A 107 30.07 -16.94 0.90
CA PRO A 107 29.81 -17.57 -0.40
C PRO A 107 28.31 -17.80 -0.61
N GLY A 108 27.74 -17.29 -1.72
CA GLY A 108 26.36 -17.54 -2.14
C GLY A 108 25.39 -16.34 -2.07
N LEU A 109 25.77 -15.24 -1.41
CA LEU A 109 24.97 -14.00 -1.31
C LEU A 109 25.40 -12.87 -2.25
N VAL A 110 26.41 -13.11 -3.09
CA VAL A 110 26.94 -12.11 -4.02
C VAL A 110 25.87 -11.81 -5.08
N GLY A 111 24.99 -10.86 -4.78
CA GLY A 111 24.12 -10.27 -5.77
C GLY A 111 24.96 -9.34 -6.63
N THR A 112 25.20 -9.70 -7.89
CA THR A 112 25.59 -8.70 -8.89
C THR A 112 24.50 -7.63 -8.89
N PRO A 113 24.85 -6.34 -8.73
CA PRO A 113 23.84 -5.27 -8.78
C PRO A 113 23.07 -5.37 -10.11
N PRO A 114 21.78 -5.04 -10.12
CA PRO A 114 20.99 -5.08 -11.35
C PRO A 114 21.58 -4.13 -12.39
N ASP A 115 21.38 -4.46 -13.66
CA ASP A 115 21.68 -3.52 -14.75
C ASP A 115 20.91 -2.22 -14.51
N PRO A 116 21.53 -1.03 -14.60
CA PRO A 116 20.85 0.25 -14.39
C PRO A 116 19.61 0.47 -15.28
N THR A 117 19.47 -0.27 -16.37
CA THR A 117 18.32 -0.22 -17.28
C THR A 117 17.22 -1.23 -16.96
N ASP A 118 17.48 -2.20 -16.07
CA ASP A 118 16.53 -3.22 -15.60
C ASP A 118 15.60 -2.67 -14.50
N HIS A 119 14.73 -1.74 -14.92
CA HIS A 119 13.77 -1.08 -14.04
C HIS A 119 12.84 -2.06 -13.31
N VAL A 120 12.52 -3.21 -13.92
CA VAL A 120 11.64 -4.22 -13.30
C VAL A 120 12.30 -4.76 -12.03
N ARG A 121 13.54 -5.26 -12.16
CA ARG A 121 14.27 -5.80 -11.02
C ARG A 121 14.59 -4.74 -9.97
N ILE A 122 14.95 -3.52 -10.40
CA ILE A 122 15.24 -2.41 -9.48
C ILE A 122 14.01 -2.04 -8.65
N PHE A 123 12.85 -1.88 -9.28
CA PHE A 123 11.63 -1.52 -8.56
C PHE A 123 11.08 -2.65 -7.70
N ASP A 124 11.24 -3.91 -8.09
CA ASP A 124 10.84 -5.06 -7.29
C ASP A 124 11.67 -5.16 -6.00
N LEU A 125 13.00 -5.00 -6.10
CA LEU A 125 13.89 -4.98 -4.94
C LEU A 125 13.62 -3.78 -4.04
N LEU A 126 13.44 -2.58 -4.62
CA LEU A 126 13.14 -1.37 -3.86
C LEU A 126 11.78 -1.47 -3.16
N TYR A 127 10.76 -1.99 -3.84
CA TYR A 127 9.45 -2.25 -3.24
C TYR A 127 9.57 -3.23 -2.06
N THR A 128 10.29 -4.34 -2.25
CA THR A 128 10.54 -5.33 -1.20
C THR A 128 11.24 -4.70 0.00
N ARG A 129 12.29 -3.89 -0.23
CA ARG A 129 13.01 -3.14 0.81
C ARG A 129 12.05 -2.23 1.59
N LEU A 130 11.30 -1.38 0.91
CA LEU A 130 10.41 -0.39 1.55
C LEU A 130 9.27 -1.06 2.33
N VAL A 131 8.65 -2.11 1.78
CA VAL A 131 7.60 -2.86 2.47
C VAL A 131 8.15 -3.59 3.69
N CYS A 132 9.32 -4.23 3.59
CA CYS A 132 9.93 -4.90 4.73
C CYS A 132 10.27 -3.91 5.85
N LEU A 133 10.70 -2.68 5.52
CA LEU A 133 10.89 -1.62 6.51
C LEU A 133 9.60 -1.23 7.22
N LEU A 134 8.48 -1.10 6.49
CA LEU A 134 7.18 -0.84 7.12
C LEU A 134 6.74 -2.00 8.03
N LEU A 135 6.99 -3.25 7.63
CA LEU A 135 6.61 -4.44 8.40
C LEU A 135 7.41 -4.61 9.70
N ILE A 136 8.58 -3.97 9.84
CA ILE A 136 9.36 -3.93 11.08
C ILE A 136 9.24 -2.58 11.81
N ASP A 137 8.24 -1.78 11.47
CA ASP A 137 7.96 -0.45 12.02
C ASP A 137 9.12 0.56 11.85
N ALA A 138 9.92 0.41 10.80
CA ALA A 138 10.97 1.35 10.39
C ALA A 138 10.45 2.39 9.40
N THR A 139 9.26 2.94 9.65
CA THR A 139 8.53 3.85 8.74
C THR A 139 9.34 5.09 8.36
N ALA A 140 10.06 5.68 9.33
CA ALA A 140 10.90 6.86 9.07
C ALA A 140 12.03 6.56 8.08
N LEU A 141 12.67 5.39 8.19
CA LEU A 141 13.69 4.94 7.24
C LEU A 141 13.07 4.69 5.87
N ALA A 142 11.95 3.96 5.81
CA ALA A 142 11.25 3.69 4.55
C ALA A 142 10.93 4.99 3.78
N ALA A 143 10.45 6.00 4.50
CA ALA A 143 10.16 7.29 3.87
C ALA A 143 11.43 8.01 3.40
N GLN A 144 12.50 8.01 4.20
CA GLN A 144 13.77 8.61 3.82
C GLN A 144 14.37 7.96 2.57
N GLU A 145 14.40 6.63 2.51
CA GLU A 145 14.89 5.88 1.35
C GLU A 145 13.98 6.10 0.13
N GLY A 146 12.66 6.13 0.34
CA GLY A 146 11.66 6.38 -0.69
C GLY A 146 11.80 7.74 -1.39
N LYS A 147 12.48 8.73 -0.79
CA LYS A 147 12.79 10.02 -1.45
C LYS A 147 13.62 9.85 -2.71
N ALA A 148 14.41 8.79 -2.80
CA ALA A 148 15.24 8.53 -3.97
C ALA A 148 14.42 8.42 -5.27
N LEU A 149 13.14 8.02 -5.18
CA LEU A 149 12.21 7.98 -6.31
C LEU A 149 11.86 9.37 -6.88
N GLY A 150 12.08 10.45 -6.12
CA GLY A 150 11.77 11.81 -6.58
C GLY A 150 10.29 12.00 -6.93
N ASP A 151 10.03 12.76 -7.99
CA ASP A 151 8.66 12.98 -8.51
C ASP A 151 8.30 11.91 -9.54
N LEU A 152 7.41 10.99 -9.16
CA LEU A 152 6.94 9.93 -10.04
C LEU A 152 6.04 10.43 -11.19
N ASN A 153 5.57 11.68 -11.15
CA ASN A 153 4.83 12.27 -12.28
C ASN A 153 5.75 12.73 -13.41
N ASN A 154 7.07 12.68 -13.21
CA ASN A 154 8.04 13.04 -14.24
C ASN A 154 7.88 12.12 -15.49
N PRO A 155 7.80 12.67 -16.71
CA PRO A 155 7.74 11.89 -17.95
C PRO A 155 8.88 10.86 -18.11
N PHE A 156 9.99 11.05 -17.40
CA PHE A 156 11.04 10.05 -17.25
C PHE A 156 10.52 8.67 -16.83
N TYR A 157 9.41 8.56 -16.11
CA TYR A 157 8.84 7.26 -15.73
C TYR A 157 7.84 6.67 -16.74
N LEU A 158 7.56 7.34 -17.86
CA LEU A 158 6.55 6.91 -18.83
C LEU A 158 7.18 6.23 -20.05
N LEU A 159 6.75 5.02 -20.39
CA LEU A 159 7.12 4.36 -21.64
C LEU A 159 6.48 5.08 -22.81
N ASP A 160 7.31 5.70 -23.64
CA ASP A 160 6.95 6.24 -24.96
C ASP A 160 6.89 5.10 -25.99
N ASP A 161 6.10 4.06 -25.70
CA ASP A 161 5.80 3.07 -26.71
C ASP A 161 4.66 3.59 -27.59
N ALA A 162 5.00 3.99 -28.81
CA ALA A 162 4.06 4.47 -29.81
C ALA A 162 2.90 3.48 -30.04
N GLY A 163 3.12 2.17 -29.88
CA GLY A 163 2.07 1.15 -30.00
C GLY A 163 1.06 1.18 -28.86
N THR A 164 1.54 1.33 -27.61
CA THR A 164 0.66 1.35 -26.44
C THR A 164 -0.11 2.67 -26.31
N VAL A 165 0.55 3.80 -26.60
CA VAL A 165 -0.10 5.11 -26.62
C VAL A 165 -1.11 5.21 -27.76
N ALA A 166 -0.82 4.64 -28.93
CA ALA A 166 -1.79 4.57 -30.03
C ALA A 166 -3.01 3.67 -29.70
N ALA A 167 -2.81 2.58 -28.96
CA ALA A 167 -3.88 1.64 -28.62
C ALA A 167 -4.78 2.10 -27.46
N THR A 168 -4.24 2.86 -26.49
CA THR A 168 -4.97 3.21 -25.26
C THR A 168 -5.11 4.71 -25.01
N GLY A 169 -4.37 5.55 -25.75
CA GLY A 169 -4.27 6.99 -25.51
C GLY A 169 -3.53 7.36 -24.22
N ILE A 170 -2.95 6.40 -23.49
CA ILE A 170 -2.34 6.60 -22.17
C ILE A 170 -0.98 5.91 -22.13
N ALA A 171 0.07 6.65 -21.76
CA ALA A 171 1.40 6.07 -21.60
C ALA A 171 1.47 5.07 -20.43
N ASN A 172 2.26 4.02 -20.61
CA ASN A 172 2.52 3.05 -19.56
C ASN A 172 3.53 3.60 -18.56
N HIS A 173 3.29 3.38 -17.27
CA HIS A 173 4.20 3.80 -16.21
C HIS A 173 5.19 2.67 -15.90
N LEU A 174 6.50 2.97 -15.89
CA LEU A 174 7.57 2.01 -15.59
C LEU A 174 7.53 1.52 -14.13
N VAL A 175 7.20 2.43 -13.21
CA VAL A 175 7.03 2.10 -11.79
C VAL A 175 5.73 1.33 -11.55
N PRO A 176 5.76 0.13 -10.92
CA PRO A 176 4.57 -0.65 -10.60
C PRO A 176 3.55 0.13 -9.76
N TRP A 177 2.25 -0.13 -9.99
CA TRP A 177 1.15 0.55 -9.27
C TRP A 177 1.31 0.50 -7.75
N ALA A 178 1.66 -0.66 -7.20
CA ALA A 178 1.83 -0.86 -5.76
C ALA A 178 2.94 0.04 -5.18
N LEU A 179 4.07 0.18 -5.88
CA LEU A 179 5.16 1.06 -5.47
C LEU A 179 4.77 2.55 -5.55
N ARG A 180 3.97 2.94 -6.55
CA ARG A 180 3.45 4.32 -6.65
C ARG A 180 2.53 4.68 -5.49
N VAL A 181 1.58 3.80 -5.17
CA VAL A 181 0.68 3.98 -4.03
C VAL A 181 1.47 3.99 -2.71
N LEU A 182 2.44 3.10 -2.56
CA LEU A 182 3.34 3.07 -1.40
C LEU A 182 4.14 4.37 -1.27
N HIS A 183 4.67 4.89 -2.38
CA HIS A 183 5.43 6.14 -2.39
C HIS A 183 4.59 7.32 -1.87
N VAL A 184 3.33 7.44 -2.30
CA VAL A 184 2.41 8.46 -1.77
C VAL A 184 2.18 8.28 -0.27
N ARG A 185 2.00 7.04 0.21
CA ARG A 185 1.84 6.75 1.63
C ARG A 185 3.08 7.14 2.45
N LEU A 186 4.26 6.83 1.95
CA LEU A 186 5.54 7.17 2.59
C LEU A 186 5.77 8.69 2.64
N GLN A 187 5.36 9.43 1.60
CA GLN A 187 5.40 10.89 1.61
C GLN A 187 4.51 11.47 2.72
N GLY A 188 3.29 10.93 2.88
CA GLY A 188 2.36 11.35 3.93
C GLY A 188 2.88 11.04 5.34
N LEU A 189 3.24 9.77 5.60
CA LEU A 189 3.67 9.29 6.92
C LEU A 189 5.03 9.85 7.35
N GLY A 190 6.01 9.85 6.45
CA GLY A 190 7.39 10.11 6.83
C GLY A 190 7.76 11.59 6.95
N PHE A 191 7.01 12.48 6.31
CA PHE A 191 7.27 13.92 6.34
C PHE A 191 6.19 14.72 7.04
N GLY A 192 5.14 14.06 7.54
CA GLY A 192 3.99 14.74 8.13
C GLY A 192 3.32 15.70 7.14
N ASP A 193 3.32 15.37 5.84
CA ASP A 193 2.66 16.14 4.77
C ASP A 193 1.49 15.34 4.17
N PRO A 194 0.44 15.05 4.96
CA PRO A 194 -0.75 14.34 4.47
C PRO A 194 -1.51 15.14 3.40
N ARG A 195 -1.36 16.48 3.35
CA ARG A 195 -1.93 17.32 2.28
C ARG A 195 -1.38 16.94 0.91
N ARG A 196 -0.06 16.78 0.80
CA ARG A 196 0.59 16.29 -0.43
C ARG A 196 0.16 14.87 -0.78
N ALA A 197 -0.06 14.02 0.23
CA ALA A 197 -0.57 12.68 -0.01
C ALA A 197 -1.98 12.71 -0.63
N VAL A 198 -2.89 13.54 -0.12
CA VAL A 198 -4.22 13.76 -0.72
C VAL A 198 -4.11 14.18 -2.18
N MET A 199 -3.30 15.21 -2.50
CA MET A 199 -3.10 15.65 -3.88
C MET A 199 -2.56 14.53 -4.79
N SER A 200 -1.57 13.78 -4.31
CA SER A 200 -0.95 12.70 -5.09
C SER A 200 -1.90 11.52 -5.30
N TYR A 201 -2.76 11.19 -4.33
CA TYR A 201 -3.82 10.21 -4.53
C TYR A 201 -4.85 10.68 -5.56
N TYR A 202 -5.17 11.97 -5.61
CA TYR A 202 -6.07 12.52 -6.65
C TYR A 202 -5.48 12.42 -8.06
N GLU A 203 -4.17 12.61 -8.22
CA GLU A 203 -3.49 12.39 -9.52
C GLU A 203 -3.54 10.92 -9.94
N LEU A 204 -3.25 9.99 -9.02
CA LEU A 204 -3.42 8.55 -9.28
C LEU A 204 -4.88 8.18 -9.59
N ALA A 205 -5.85 8.84 -8.94
CA ALA A 205 -7.27 8.64 -9.19
C ALA A 205 -7.69 9.18 -10.58
N ARG A 206 -7.08 10.28 -11.04
CA ARG A 206 -7.28 10.81 -12.39
C ARG A 206 -6.77 9.82 -13.44
N GLU A 207 -5.58 9.27 -13.24
CA GLU A 207 -5.02 8.21 -14.10
C GLU A 207 -5.92 6.96 -14.10
N ALA A 208 -6.40 6.53 -12.92
CA ALA A 208 -7.31 5.39 -12.81
C ALA A 208 -8.63 5.63 -13.59
N ARG A 209 -9.25 6.81 -13.46
CA ARG A 209 -10.47 7.17 -14.23
C ARG A 209 -10.21 7.17 -15.73
N ALA A 210 -9.08 7.70 -16.19
CA ALA A 210 -8.70 7.66 -17.60
C ALA A 210 -8.55 6.21 -18.11
N ARG A 211 -7.91 5.34 -17.32
CA ARG A 211 -7.74 3.91 -17.67
C ARG A 211 -9.06 3.14 -17.65
N ILE A 212 -10.00 3.47 -16.76
CA ILE A 212 -11.38 2.93 -16.81
C ILE A 212 -12.03 3.30 -18.13
N GLY A 213 -11.98 4.58 -18.52
CA GLY A 213 -12.55 5.04 -19.79
C GLY A 213 -11.94 4.33 -21.01
N ALA A 214 -10.61 4.24 -21.06
CA ALA A 214 -9.89 3.54 -22.13
C ALA A 214 -10.16 2.02 -22.17
N ALA A 215 -10.37 1.38 -21.02
CA ALA A 215 -10.75 -0.02 -20.95
C ALA A 215 -12.19 -0.25 -21.46
N LEU A 216 -13.14 0.61 -21.04
CA LEU A 216 -14.53 0.54 -21.49
C LEU A 216 -14.66 0.79 -22.99
N ALA A 217 -13.91 1.76 -23.54
CA ALA A 217 -13.89 2.05 -24.98
C ALA A 217 -13.39 0.85 -25.82
N ARG A 218 -12.56 -0.03 -25.23
CA ARG A 218 -12.05 -1.24 -25.85
C ARG A 218 -12.84 -2.51 -25.48
N HIS A 219 -13.94 -2.37 -24.74
CA HIS A 219 -14.72 -3.49 -24.20
C HIS A 219 -13.89 -4.47 -23.32
N ASP A 220 -12.82 -3.96 -22.70
CA ASP A 220 -11.98 -4.72 -21.76
C ASP A 220 -12.57 -4.61 -20.35
N HIS A 221 -13.56 -5.47 -20.08
CA HIS A 221 -14.25 -5.48 -18.79
C HIS A 221 -13.32 -5.86 -17.63
N ALA A 222 -12.36 -6.75 -17.83
CA ALA A 222 -11.43 -7.17 -16.78
C ALA A 222 -10.50 -6.02 -16.34
N ALA A 223 -9.92 -5.28 -17.29
CA ALA A 223 -9.14 -4.10 -16.97
C ALA A 223 -10.01 -2.99 -16.35
N SER A 224 -11.25 -2.81 -16.82
CA SER A 224 -12.19 -1.84 -16.24
C SER A 224 -12.44 -2.13 -14.76
N GLU A 225 -12.75 -3.37 -14.41
CA GLU A 225 -12.98 -3.77 -13.02
C GLU A 225 -11.74 -3.63 -12.14
N LEU A 226 -10.56 -3.99 -12.66
CA LEU A 226 -9.29 -3.77 -11.95
C LEU A 226 -9.08 -2.28 -11.61
N TRP A 227 -9.29 -1.38 -12.57
CA TRP A 227 -9.09 0.05 -12.36
C TRP A 227 -10.17 0.69 -11.48
N LYS A 228 -11.42 0.19 -11.53
CA LYS A 228 -12.47 0.58 -10.57
C LYS A 228 -12.09 0.18 -9.14
N GLY A 229 -11.59 -1.03 -8.95
CA GLY A 229 -11.09 -1.49 -7.64
C GLY A 229 -9.97 -0.59 -7.11
N ARG A 230 -8.99 -0.25 -7.96
CA ARG A 230 -7.91 0.69 -7.62
C ARG A 230 -8.44 2.09 -7.27
N LEU A 231 -9.42 2.60 -8.02
CA LEU A 231 -10.03 3.90 -7.77
C LEU A 231 -10.78 3.91 -6.41
N ALA A 232 -11.49 2.84 -6.09
CA ALA A 232 -12.17 2.70 -4.81
C ALA A 232 -11.16 2.65 -3.63
N GLU A 233 -10.06 1.90 -3.79
CA GLU A 233 -8.99 1.84 -2.79
C GLU A 233 -8.33 3.21 -2.57
N LEU A 234 -8.07 3.97 -3.64
CA LEU A 234 -7.58 5.34 -3.54
C LEU A 234 -8.58 6.26 -2.81
N GLY A 235 -9.88 6.09 -3.05
CA GLY A 235 -10.93 6.81 -2.33
C GLY A 235 -10.85 6.61 -0.82
N LEU A 236 -10.65 5.36 -0.36
CA LEU A 236 -10.47 5.03 1.05
C LEU A 236 -9.16 5.63 1.61
N LYS A 237 -8.07 5.62 0.84
CA LYS A 237 -6.79 6.22 1.25
C LYS A 237 -6.86 7.74 1.37
N VAL A 238 -7.64 8.41 0.53
CA VAL A 238 -7.92 9.86 0.64
C VAL A 238 -8.68 10.15 1.94
N ALA A 239 -9.71 9.37 2.26
CA ALA A 239 -10.41 9.51 3.54
C ALA A 239 -9.47 9.32 4.73
N GLY A 240 -8.61 8.29 4.70
CA GLY A 240 -7.59 8.07 5.73
C GLY A 240 -6.59 9.23 5.85
N ALA A 241 -6.16 9.82 4.75
CA ALA A 241 -5.27 10.98 4.78
C ALA A 241 -5.96 12.26 5.31
N LEU A 242 -7.27 12.43 5.06
CA LEU A 242 -8.06 13.54 5.62
C LEU A 242 -8.25 13.37 7.14
N ILE A 243 -8.46 12.15 7.61
CA ILE A 243 -8.47 11.82 9.05
C ILE A 243 -7.12 12.15 9.68
N GLU A 244 -6.00 11.77 9.06
CA GLU A 244 -4.65 12.10 9.54
C GLU A 244 -4.37 13.62 9.56
N MET A 245 -5.12 14.39 8.77
CA MET A 245 -5.09 15.86 8.76
C MET A 245 -5.99 16.50 9.82
N ASP A 246 -6.71 15.70 10.61
CA ASP A 246 -7.78 16.15 11.52
C ASP A 246 -8.95 16.84 10.80
N ASP A 247 -9.11 16.61 9.48
CA ASP A 247 -10.25 17.10 8.68
C ASP A 247 -11.37 16.05 8.65
N MET A 248 -11.98 15.84 9.82
CA MET A 248 -13.04 14.84 10.00
C MET A 248 -14.27 15.14 9.13
N ALA A 249 -14.61 16.43 8.97
CA ALA A 249 -15.72 16.86 8.12
C ALA A 249 -15.45 16.60 6.63
N GLY A 250 -14.24 16.89 6.16
CA GLY A 250 -13.81 16.58 4.80
C GLY A 250 -13.77 15.07 4.53
N ALA A 251 -13.28 14.29 5.50
CA ALA A 251 -13.27 12.82 5.42
C ALA A 251 -14.70 12.27 5.30
N ALA A 252 -15.63 12.73 6.15
CA ALA A 252 -17.03 12.35 6.12
C ALA A 252 -17.69 12.72 4.77
N ALA A 253 -17.54 13.96 4.32
CA ALA A 253 -18.09 14.42 3.05
C ALA A 253 -17.55 13.59 1.86
N HIS A 254 -16.26 13.27 1.88
CA HIS A 254 -15.62 12.44 0.87
C HIS A 254 -16.17 11.01 0.89
N LEU A 255 -16.24 10.35 2.04
CA LEU A 255 -16.82 9.00 2.18
C LEU A 255 -18.29 8.95 1.74
N ALA A 256 -19.07 9.97 2.08
CA ALA A 256 -20.47 10.08 1.64
C ALA A 256 -20.59 10.23 0.12
N SER A 257 -19.64 10.95 -0.51
CA SER A 257 -19.59 11.11 -1.97
C SER A 257 -19.16 9.83 -2.72
N MET A 258 -18.48 8.91 -2.04
CA MET A 258 -18.13 7.62 -2.61
C MET A 258 -19.41 6.82 -2.82
N SER A 259 -19.81 6.64 -4.08
CA SER A 259 -20.92 5.77 -4.46
C SER A 259 -20.64 4.35 -3.96
N ALA A 260 -21.66 3.69 -3.42
CA ALA A 260 -21.60 2.25 -3.19
C ALA A 260 -21.14 1.60 -4.50
N ALA A 261 -20.04 0.84 -4.47
CA ALA A 261 -19.45 0.33 -5.68
C ALA A 261 -20.50 -0.49 -6.43
N ALA A 262 -20.97 0.03 -7.58
CA ALA A 262 -22.00 -0.58 -8.43
C ALA A 262 -21.54 -1.91 -9.08
N THR A 263 -20.37 -2.39 -8.68
CA THR A 263 -19.73 -3.61 -9.12
C THR A 263 -20.04 -4.68 -8.08
N GLY A 264 -21.11 -5.46 -8.29
CA GLY A 264 -21.39 -6.62 -7.44
C GLY A 264 -20.15 -7.53 -7.36
N GLY A 265 -19.81 -8.01 -6.16
CA GLY A 265 -18.68 -8.93 -5.95
C GLY A 265 -17.89 -8.69 -4.66
N ASP A 266 -16.90 -9.55 -4.40
CA ASP A 266 -16.11 -9.57 -3.16
C ASP A 266 -15.27 -8.31 -2.94
N SER A 267 -14.80 -7.69 -4.03
CA SER A 267 -14.06 -6.42 -3.95
C SER A 267 -14.94 -5.28 -3.45
N SER A 268 -16.22 -5.23 -3.85
CA SER A 268 -17.17 -4.21 -3.40
C SER A 268 -17.48 -4.39 -1.92
N THR A 269 -17.70 -5.63 -1.47
CA THR A 269 -17.92 -5.94 -0.05
C THR A 269 -16.72 -5.53 0.81
N ARG A 270 -15.48 -5.78 0.36
CA ARG A 270 -14.27 -5.35 1.08
C ARG A 270 -14.19 -3.81 1.18
N THR A 271 -14.47 -3.10 0.09
CA THR A 271 -14.47 -1.63 0.07
C THR A 271 -15.52 -1.05 1.01
N GLU A 272 -16.76 -1.55 0.97
CA GLU A 272 -17.82 -1.07 1.86
C GLU A 272 -17.57 -1.42 3.33
N THR A 273 -16.98 -2.58 3.61
CA THR A 273 -16.54 -2.92 4.97
C THR A 273 -15.47 -1.94 5.46
N ALA A 274 -14.47 -1.63 4.62
CA ALA A 274 -13.45 -0.63 4.96
C ALA A 274 -14.06 0.78 5.14
N LYS A 275 -15.05 1.15 4.32
CA LYS A 275 -15.82 2.39 4.48
C LYS A 275 -16.57 2.44 5.81
N ALA A 276 -17.22 1.34 6.21
CA ALA A 276 -17.88 1.23 7.51
C ALA A 276 -16.90 1.39 8.68
N LEU A 277 -15.71 0.78 8.60
CA LEU A 277 -14.66 0.94 9.60
C LEU A 277 -14.14 2.40 9.68
N LEU A 278 -14.05 3.11 8.56
CA LEU A 278 -13.68 4.52 8.56
C LEU A 278 -14.78 5.41 9.17
N TRP A 279 -16.06 5.07 8.94
CA TRP A 279 -17.18 5.76 9.61
C TRP A 279 -17.15 5.57 11.13
N LEU A 280 -16.87 4.35 11.61
CA LEU A 280 -16.63 4.10 13.03
C LEU A 280 -15.46 4.91 13.58
N HIS A 281 -14.37 5.04 12.83
CA HIS A 281 -13.24 5.88 13.24
C HIS A 281 -13.60 7.37 13.35
N LEU A 282 -14.53 7.85 12.51
CA LEU A 282 -15.08 9.21 12.59
C LEU A 282 -16.13 9.39 13.71
N GLY A 283 -16.55 8.30 14.36
CA GLY A 283 -17.59 8.30 15.38
C GLY A 283 -19.03 8.31 14.82
N ASP A 284 -19.22 8.11 13.51
CA ASP A 284 -20.55 8.02 12.89
C ASP A 284 -20.99 6.56 12.78
N VAL A 285 -21.58 6.06 13.88
CA VAL A 285 -22.02 4.67 14.01
C VAL A 285 -23.16 4.36 13.03
N GLU A 286 -24.08 5.29 12.81
CA GLU A 286 -25.21 5.13 11.89
C GLU A 286 -24.74 5.01 10.43
N ALA A 287 -23.80 5.86 10.00
CA ALA A 287 -23.21 5.75 8.68
C ALA A 287 -22.43 4.43 8.50
N ALA A 288 -21.78 3.92 9.55
CA ALA A 288 -21.13 2.62 9.52
C ALA A 288 -22.13 1.48 9.32
N ARG A 289 -23.23 1.46 10.09
CA ARG A 289 -24.33 0.48 9.95
C ARG A 289 -24.95 0.55 8.54
N ALA A 290 -25.15 1.75 8.00
CA ALA A 290 -25.68 1.94 6.64
C ALA A 290 -24.70 1.44 5.56
N ALA A 291 -23.41 1.73 5.68
CA ALA A 291 -22.38 1.31 4.72
C ALA A 291 -22.26 -0.22 4.65
N ILE A 292 -22.21 -0.88 5.81
CA ILE A 292 -22.13 -2.34 5.84
C ILE A 292 -23.43 -2.99 5.35
N HIS A 293 -24.61 -2.42 5.67
CA HIS A 293 -25.87 -2.91 5.13
C HIS A 293 -25.90 -2.82 3.59
N ALA A 294 -25.51 -1.68 3.03
CA ALA A 294 -25.44 -1.47 1.58
C ALA A 294 -24.56 -2.52 0.86
N ALA A 295 -23.48 -2.97 1.50
CA ALA A 295 -22.58 -4.00 0.97
C ALA A 295 -23.27 -5.37 0.73
N TYR A 296 -24.33 -5.67 1.50
CA TYR A 296 -25.01 -6.98 1.49
C TYR A 296 -26.41 -6.93 0.87
N VAL A 297 -27.07 -5.77 0.77
CA VAL A 297 -28.35 -5.65 0.02
C VAL A 297 -28.19 -6.18 -1.41
N GLY A 298 -27.10 -5.83 -2.09
CA GLY A 298 -26.81 -6.28 -3.45
C GLY A 298 -26.53 -7.79 -3.60
N ARG A 299 -26.32 -8.52 -2.50
CA ARG A 299 -26.11 -9.99 -2.47
C ARG A 299 -27.35 -10.78 -2.08
N GLY A 300 -28.50 -10.13 -1.89
CA GLY A 300 -29.71 -10.78 -1.37
C GLY A 300 -29.77 -10.83 0.16
N GLY A 301 -29.03 -9.96 0.85
CA GLY A 301 -29.04 -9.82 2.31
C GLY A 301 -27.84 -10.49 3.01
N PHE A 302 -27.83 -10.39 4.34
CA PHE A 302 -26.82 -11.03 5.18
C PHE A 302 -27.02 -12.55 5.18
N ARG A 303 -25.92 -13.29 5.01
CA ARG A 303 -25.89 -14.72 5.31
C ARG A 303 -25.31 -14.92 6.71
N GLY A 304 -25.73 -15.99 7.39
CA GLY A 304 -25.31 -16.26 8.78
C GLY A 304 -23.80 -16.47 8.94
N ASP A 305 -23.13 -16.90 7.88
CA ASP A 305 -21.68 -17.11 7.79
C ASP A 305 -20.88 -15.83 7.44
N ASP A 306 -21.55 -14.71 7.13
CA ASP A 306 -20.87 -13.46 6.83
C ASP A 306 -20.28 -12.83 8.11
N LEU A 307 -18.97 -13.02 8.32
CA LEU A 307 -18.27 -12.51 9.51
C LEU A 307 -18.15 -10.98 9.51
N ALA A 308 -17.83 -10.36 8.38
CA ALA A 308 -17.60 -8.91 8.29
C ALA A 308 -18.76 -8.04 8.82
N PRO A 309 -20.04 -8.27 8.45
CA PRO A 309 -21.14 -7.46 8.95
C PRO A 309 -21.41 -7.66 10.43
N ARG A 310 -21.20 -8.88 10.94
CA ARG A 310 -21.30 -9.19 12.36
C ARG A 310 -20.18 -8.53 13.18
N VAL A 311 -18.96 -8.52 12.64
CA VAL A 311 -17.81 -7.80 13.23
C VAL A 311 -18.09 -6.30 13.29
N VAL A 312 -18.55 -5.69 12.19
CA VAL A 312 -18.90 -4.26 12.18
C VAL A 312 -20.03 -3.97 13.16
N ALA A 313 -21.08 -4.81 13.21
CA ALA A 313 -22.16 -4.64 14.17
C ALA A 313 -21.68 -4.71 15.63
N ALA A 314 -20.83 -5.68 15.98
CA ALA A 314 -20.26 -5.79 17.32
C ALA A 314 -19.37 -4.59 17.67
N LEU A 315 -18.64 -4.01 16.70
CA LEU A 315 -17.90 -2.76 16.88
C LEU A 315 -18.81 -1.54 17.06
N CYS A 316 -19.94 -1.48 16.33
CA CYS A 316 -20.95 -0.44 16.54
C CYS A 316 -21.55 -0.53 17.95
N ASP A 317 -21.88 -1.73 18.44
CA ASP A 317 -22.42 -1.92 19.78
C ASP A 317 -21.40 -1.51 20.86
N MET A 318 -20.10 -1.77 20.64
CA MET A 318 -19.03 -1.25 21.50
C MET A 318 -18.96 0.29 21.49
N ALA A 319 -19.20 0.92 20.33
CA ALA A 319 -19.18 2.37 20.19
C ALA A 319 -20.41 3.06 20.82
N ASP A 320 -21.54 2.35 20.88
CA ASP A 320 -22.79 2.81 21.50
C ASP A 320 -22.86 2.54 23.02
N ASP A 321 -21.74 2.14 23.65
CA ASP A 321 -21.66 1.71 25.05
C ASP A 321 -22.51 0.46 25.41
N GLU A 322 -22.97 -0.29 24.40
CA GLU A 322 -23.78 -1.52 24.55
C GLU A 322 -22.89 -2.76 24.74
N TYR A 323 -22.01 -2.70 25.73
CA TYR A 323 -20.93 -3.69 25.93
C TYR A 323 -21.42 -5.13 26.12
N GLU A 324 -22.60 -5.34 26.72
CA GLU A 324 -23.13 -6.70 26.94
C GLU A 324 -23.75 -7.32 25.69
N ALA A 325 -24.34 -6.48 24.83
CA ALA A 325 -24.76 -6.90 23.51
C ALA A 325 -23.54 -7.25 22.65
N ALA A 326 -22.53 -6.38 22.66
CA ALA A 326 -21.26 -6.61 21.98
C ALA A 326 -20.59 -7.91 22.47
N LEU A 327 -20.54 -8.16 23.79
CA LEU A 327 -19.95 -9.38 24.36
C LEU A 327 -20.64 -10.63 23.82
N SER A 328 -21.97 -10.61 23.75
CA SER A 328 -22.77 -11.71 23.20
C SER A 328 -22.45 -11.94 21.72
N ALA A 329 -22.36 -10.86 20.94
CA ALA A 329 -22.01 -10.91 19.53
C ALA A 329 -20.58 -11.44 19.29
N TRP A 330 -19.60 -10.98 20.07
CA TRP A 330 -18.21 -11.43 20.00
C TRP A 330 -18.05 -12.90 20.36
N ARG A 331 -18.79 -13.40 21.36
CA ARG A 331 -18.80 -14.83 21.70
C ARG A 331 -19.35 -15.69 20.57
N ALA A 332 -20.48 -15.30 19.98
CA ALA A 332 -21.03 -16.00 18.82
C ALA A 332 -20.06 -15.98 17.62
N LEU A 333 -19.41 -14.84 17.37
CA LEU A 333 -18.35 -14.73 16.35
C LEU A 333 -17.18 -15.67 16.62
N ARG A 334 -16.77 -15.80 17.89
CA ARG A 334 -15.68 -16.68 18.31
C ARG A 334 -16.04 -18.16 18.18
N GLU A 335 -17.29 -18.53 18.41
CA GLU A 335 -17.79 -19.90 18.20
C GLU A 335 -17.72 -20.29 16.71
N ASP A 336 -18.12 -19.39 15.82
CA ASP A 336 -18.11 -19.64 14.38
C ASP A 336 -16.70 -19.57 13.76
N ALA A 337 -15.83 -18.72 14.31
CA ALA A 337 -14.46 -18.49 13.84
C ALA A 337 -13.43 -18.56 14.98
N PRO A 338 -13.23 -19.74 15.60
CA PRO A 338 -12.36 -19.88 16.77
C PRO A 338 -10.88 -19.60 16.49
N GLY A 339 -10.46 -19.74 15.22
CA GLY A 339 -9.11 -19.45 14.75
C GLY A 339 -8.86 -18.01 14.31
N ASP A 340 -9.84 -17.10 14.44
CA ASP A 340 -9.62 -15.70 14.06
C ASP A 340 -9.03 -14.90 15.24
N GLU A 341 -7.78 -14.44 15.07
CA GLU A 341 -7.06 -13.64 16.07
C GLU A 341 -7.76 -12.31 16.35
N MET A 342 -8.26 -11.63 15.31
CA MET A 342 -8.90 -10.32 15.44
C MET A 342 -10.19 -10.42 16.25
N ILE A 343 -11.01 -11.45 16.03
CA ILE A 343 -12.21 -11.71 16.83
C ILE A 343 -11.83 -11.98 18.30
N GLY A 344 -10.79 -12.79 18.54
CA GLY A 344 -10.33 -13.09 19.90
C GLY A 344 -9.81 -11.86 20.64
N VAL A 345 -9.03 -11.01 19.97
CA VAL A 345 -8.50 -9.77 20.54
C VAL A 345 -9.63 -8.79 20.85
N ASN A 346 -10.60 -8.60 19.95
CA ASN A 346 -11.74 -7.70 20.22
C ASN A 346 -12.66 -8.23 21.32
N LEU A 347 -12.88 -9.55 21.41
CA LEU A 347 -13.58 -10.17 22.53
C LEU A 347 -12.87 -9.90 23.86
N ALA A 348 -11.54 -10.02 23.91
CA ALA A 348 -10.77 -9.71 25.11
C ALA A 348 -10.83 -8.23 25.51
N VAL A 349 -10.87 -7.31 24.53
CA VAL A 349 -11.09 -5.88 24.78
C VAL A 349 -12.50 -5.65 25.34
N CYS A 350 -13.53 -6.26 24.76
CA CYS A 350 -14.90 -6.18 25.27
C CYS A 350 -14.99 -6.71 26.72
N LEU A 351 -14.31 -7.83 27.03
CA LEU A 351 -14.21 -8.38 28.38
C LEU A 351 -13.61 -7.38 29.39
N LEU A 352 -12.68 -6.53 28.98
CA LEU A 352 -12.15 -5.45 29.81
C LEU A 352 -13.23 -4.41 30.15
N TYR A 353 -14.02 -3.96 29.17
CA TYR A 353 -15.09 -2.96 29.38
C TYR A 353 -16.18 -3.45 30.33
N VAL A 354 -16.49 -4.76 30.33
CA VAL A 354 -17.46 -5.37 31.26
C VAL A 354 -16.84 -5.81 32.59
N GLY A 355 -15.57 -5.46 32.85
CA GLY A 355 -14.89 -5.72 34.13
C GLY A 355 -14.38 -7.15 34.33
N LYS A 356 -14.32 -7.97 33.27
CA LYS A 356 -13.86 -9.37 33.31
C LYS A 356 -12.40 -9.50 32.87
N LEU A 357 -11.50 -8.76 33.53
CA LEU A 357 -10.09 -8.64 33.13
C LEU A 357 -9.37 -9.99 33.11
N GLU A 358 -9.59 -10.86 34.09
CA GLU A 358 -8.93 -12.18 34.15
C GLU A 358 -9.37 -13.09 32.99
N GLU A 359 -10.64 -13.04 32.58
CA GLU A 359 -11.14 -13.79 31.41
C GLU A 359 -10.51 -13.25 30.13
N GLY A 360 -10.47 -11.92 29.97
CA GLY A 360 -9.84 -11.28 28.81
C GLY A 360 -8.34 -11.56 28.72
N ARG A 361 -7.64 -11.54 29.86
CA ARG A 361 -6.22 -11.89 29.95
C ARG A 361 -5.98 -13.34 29.53
N ALA A 362 -6.70 -14.29 30.12
CA ALA A 362 -6.56 -15.71 29.80
C ALA A 362 -6.85 -15.98 28.31
N LEU A 363 -7.82 -15.28 27.73
CA LEU A 363 -8.10 -15.36 26.30
C LEU A 363 -6.91 -14.87 25.45
N LEU A 364 -6.33 -13.70 25.75
CA LEU A 364 -5.16 -13.20 25.03
C LEU A 364 -3.93 -14.12 25.20
N GLU A 365 -3.70 -14.64 26.39
CA GLU A 365 -2.63 -15.64 26.63
C GLU A 365 -2.87 -16.89 25.77
N SER A 366 -4.11 -17.40 25.70
CA SER A 366 -4.44 -18.58 24.88
C SER A 366 -4.24 -18.35 23.38
N LEU A 367 -4.43 -17.11 22.89
CA LEU A 367 -4.13 -16.76 21.50
C LEU A 367 -2.63 -16.83 21.22
N VAL A 368 -1.81 -16.31 22.14
CA VAL A 368 -0.35 -16.41 22.03
C VAL A 368 0.07 -17.88 22.05
N ASP A 369 -0.48 -18.68 22.96
CA ASP A 369 -0.17 -20.11 23.04
C ASP A 369 -0.61 -20.90 21.79
N ALA A 370 -1.61 -20.39 21.04
CA ALA A 370 -2.03 -20.90 19.74
C ALA A 370 -1.13 -20.42 18.56
N GLY A 371 -0.06 -19.67 18.82
CA GLY A 371 0.91 -19.20 17.83
C GLY A 371 0.61 -17.83 17.23
N TYR A 372 -0.37 -17.08 17.76
CA TYR A 372 -0.65 -15.71 17.33
C TYR A 372 0.28 -14.69 17.98
N SER A 373 0.67 -13.66 17.24
CA SER A 373 1.66 -12.67 17.71
C SER A 373 1.54 -11.32 16.99
N SER A 374 0.33 -10.89 16.62
CA SER A 374 0.15 -9.54 16.06
C SER A 374 0.54 -8.46 17.08
N HIS A 375 0.94 -7.29 16.58
CA HIS A 375 1.22 -6.12 17.41
C HIS A 375 0.08 -5.84 18.40
N THR A 376 -1.17 -5.82 17.91
CA THR A 376 -2.36 -5.54 18.71
C THR A 376 -2.57 -6.56 19.82
N LEU A 377 -2.38 -7.86 19.55
CA LEU A 377 -2.47 -8.92 20.57
C LEU A 377 -1.43 -8.72 21.66
N LEU A 378 -0.16 -8.56 21.28
CA LEU A 378 0.95 -8.45 22.22
C LEU A 378 0.87 -7.18 23.06
N PHE A 379 0.47 -6.07 22.44
CA PHE A 379 0.29 -4.78 23.11
C PHE A 379 -0.88 -4.82 24.09
N ASN A 380 -2.02 -5.40 23.69
CA ASN A 380 -3.19 -5.53 24.56
C ASN A 380 -2.91 -6.48 25.74
N LEU A 381 -2.22 -7.59 25.51
CA LEU A 381 -1.82 -8.50 26.60
C LEU A 381 -0.82 -7.84 27.54
N SER A 382 0.14 -7.09 27.00
CA SER A 382 1.08 -6.31 27.82
C SER A 382 0.38 -5.25 28.65
N THR A 383 -0.70 -4.66 28.13
CA THR A 383 -1.58 -3.74 28.86
C THR A 383 -2.36 -4.47 29.96
N MET A 384 -2.91 -5.65 29.69
CA MET A 384 -3.57 -6.48 30.71
C MET A 384 -2.62 -6.82 31.87
N TYR A 385 -1.35 -7.15 31.59
CA TYR A 385 -0.36 -7.37 32.64
C TYR A 385 -0.13 -6.14 33.50
N GLU A 386 -0.05 -4.94 32.91
CA GLU A 386 0.08 -3.67 33.66
C GLU A 386 -1.13 -3.41 34.58
N LEU A 387 -2.33 -3.81 34.15
CA LEU A 387 -3.57 -3.60 34.91
C LEU A 387 -3.77 -4.65 36.02
N CYS A 388 -3.33 -5.89 35.81
CA CYS A 388 -3.67 -7.02 36.68
C CYS A 388 -2.55 -7.42 37.66
N THR A 389 -1.30 -6.95 37.49
CA THR A 389 -0.20 -7.39 38.36
C THR A 389 0.92 -6.35 38.56
N ASP A 390 1.53 -6.40 39.73
CA ASP A 390 2.78 -5.71 40.09
C ASP A 390 4.03 -6.31 39.39
N ARG A 391 3.92 -7.52 38.84
CA ARG A 391 5.01 -8.23 38.13
C ARG A 391 4.96 -8.05 36.61
N ALA A 392 4.25 -7.04 36.12
CA ALA A 392 4.03 -6.81 34.69
C ALA A 392 5.33 -6.83 33.86
N LYS A 393 6.40 -6.21 34.36
CA LYS A 393 7.71 -6.21 33.68
C LYS A 393 8.25 -7.62 33.42
N SER A 394 8.16 -8.50 34.41
CA SER A 394 8.64 -9.88 34.28
C SER A 394 7.77 -10.67 33.29
N GLN A 395 6.45 -10.49 33.34
CA GLN A 395 5.52 -11.16 32.41
C GLN A 395 5.70 -10.71 30.96
N LYS A 396 5.95 -9.43 30.71
CA LYS A 396 6.26 -8.91 29.36
C LYS A 396 7.58 -9.48 28.82
N GLN A 397 8.61 -9.59 29.66
CA GLN A 397 9.88 -10.22 29.26
C GLN A 397 9.69 -11.71 28.94
N GLN A 398 8.92 -12.43 29.75
CA GLN A 398 8.58 -13.84 29.49
C GLN A 398 7.72 -14.00 28.23
N LEU A 399 6.80 -13.06 27.98
CA LEU A 399 6.02 -13.03 26.74
C LEU A 399 6.92 -12.85 25.52
N ALA A 400 7.87 -11.92 25.55
CA ALA A 400 8.84 -11.74 24.48
C ALA A 400 9.69 -12.99 24.23
N GLN A 401 10.08 -13.71 25.29
CA GLN A 401 10.76 -15.00 25.16
C GLN A 401 9.88 -16.05 24.49
N ARG A 402 8.65 -16.25 24.98
CA ARG A 402 7.70 -17.21 24.39
C ARG A 402 7.46 -16.97 22.90
N VAL A 403 7.28 -15.71 22.49
CA VAL A 403 7.06 -15.37 21.08
C VAL A 403 8.33 -15.58 20.25
N ALA A 404 9.51 -15.29 20.79
CA ALA A 404 10.78 -15.52 20.08
C ALA A 404 11.09 -17.01 19.85
N ASP A 405 10.51 -17.90 20.66
CA ASP A 405 10.64 -19.35 20.55
C ASP A 405 9.66 -19.96 19.53
N MET A 406 8.64 -19.21 19.10
CA MET A 406 7.70 -19.64 18.06
C MET A 406 8.37 -19.79 16.70
N GLU A 407 7.91 -20.77 15.93
CA GLU A 407 8.39 -20.98 14.56
C GLU A 407 8.05 -19.78 13.66
N PRO A 408 8.99 -19.34 12.81
CA PRO A 408 8.74 -18.27 11.84
C PRO A 408 7.57 -18.58 10.91
N SER A 409 6.84 -17.53 10.53
CA SER A 409 5.76 -17.63 9.55
C SER A 409 5.68 -16.36 8.70
N ALA A 410 4.96 -16.43 7.59
CA ALA A 410 4.71 -15.29 6.71
C ALA A 410 4.07 -14.08 7.40
N LYS A 411 3.55 -14.22 8.64
CA LYS A 411 2.98 -13.14 9.45
C LYS A 411 4.04 -12.26 10.14
N GLY A 412 5.32 -12.57 9.97
CA GLY A 412 6.43 -11.84 10.60
C GLY A 412 6.81 -12.45 11.94
N TRP A 413 8.05 -12.93 12.01
CA TRP A 413 8.61 -13.56 13.20
C TRP A 413 9.19 -12.54 14.19
N GLU A 414 10.09 -11.67 13.72
CA GLU A 414 10.75 -10.68 14.59
C GLU A 414 9.73 -9.62 15.05
N LYS A 415 9.73 -9.33 16.36
CA LYS A 415 8.91 -8.29 17.00
C LYS A 415 9.78 -7.18 17.57
N ALA A 416 9.21 -6.01 17.79
CA ALA A 416 9.85 -4.84 18.38
C ALA A 416 9.53 -4.71 19.88
N ASN A 417 10.33 -3.93 20.62
CA ASN A 417 10.07 -3.59 22.02
C ASN A 417 8.69 -2.95 22.22
N ALA A 418 8.22 -2.19 21.22
CA ALA A 418 6.92 -1.55 21.22
C ALA A 418 5.76 -2.55 21.31
N ASP A 419 5.88 -3.74 20.70
CA ASP A 419 4.86 -4.80 20.76
C ASP A 419 4.61 -5.28 22.20
N PHE A 420 5.63 -5.22 23.06
CA PHE A 420 5.58 -5.72 24.43
C PHE A 420 5.52 -4.60 25.49
N LYS A 421 5.45 -3.32 25.06
CA LYS A 421 5.60 -2.15 25.94
C LYS A 421 6.85 -2.25 26.84
N LEU A 422 8.01 -2.57 26.25
CA LEU A 422 9.32 -2.75 26.91
C LEU A 422 10.23 -1.51 26.85
#